data_AF-A0A919G2L8-F1
#
_entry.id   AF-A0A919G2L8-F1
#
_cell.length_a   1.000
_cell.length_b   1.000
_cell.length_c   1.000
_cell.angle_alpha   90.00
_cell.angle_beta   90.00
_cell.angle_gamma   90.00
#
_symmetry.space_group_name_H-M   'P 1'
#
loop_
_entity.id
_entity.type
_entity.pdbx_description
1 polymer ?
#
loop_
_entity_poly.entity_id
_entity_poly.type
_entity_poly.pdbx_seq_one_letter_code
_entity_poly.pdbx_strand_id
1 'polypeptide(L)'
;MSGEASVTDREQSAPSPDLRLQSVVELAQDMAGALTPLEAVRVAAVRATAALDATMAAVSVWDRESGRLRVLVNHGELAPGEEELPEDESYPVADFPEIVTYLEERWTTGRLPRAWLQTAGPAGPEDGAEPAGHAQPGAGAFRQHRAAGLRRRGRECCLVAPIVLHGQAWGELYLARTAGLPVFTEADADYATLLAAQISAGLAQTERLADLRRLAFTDPLTGLANRRAVDARLESALEAHNRDHTVVSLVVCDVNGLKRVNDQLGHEVGDRLLERFAHQLSLGAAKLPGSLAARLGGDEFCLLAEGQKADEVVAVAEELCARALALAEGEGVACGVASTGDSIGPVTTPDRLFRLADAAQYRAKAARAAHPVVAGRSHGPGFTPDPTVLLADAADPHHRADGRGRGSSSRAAGDRRRIRGAAHSADPGQLLTAVLATLDQAGAVRSHHPADTLGRLAGVAETAARLLDAVGWWISYVPPGSHLMRTVQHAVYRMTSGPSSSRAETQRAQIEAPDAIFDLRHYPLTRRAVRGGSFALRAGAAGNDPAEEAMLVVSGYRGMVAAGGQNVAGGWLVELFADDATLPLGQVASAMRALVAVALSGPASPPPS
;
A
#
# COMPACT_ATOMS: atom_id res chain seq x y z
N MET A 1 -53.60 -39.98 -35.27
CA MET A 1 -52.55 -39.38 -36.10
C MET A 1 -52.35 -37.97 -35.59
N SER A 2 -51.52 -37.79 -34.55
CA SER A 2 -50.05 -37.65 -34.61
C SER A 2 -49.67 -36.27 -35.21
N GLY A 3 -48.89 -35.40 -34.57
CA GLY A 3 -47.99 -35.65 -33.43
C GLY A 3 -47.64 -34.40 -32.64
N GLU A 4 -47.20 -34.70 -31.43
CA GLU A 4 -46.55 -33.84 -30.44
C GLU A 4 -45.24 -33.29 -30.98
N ALA A 5 -44.99 -31.99 -30.79
CA ALA A 5 -43.65 -31.43 -30.84
C ALA A 5 -43.07 -31.52 -29.41
N SER A 6 -42.10 -32.40 -29.25
CA SER A 6 -41.39 -32.70 -28.00
C SER A 6 -40.64 -31.49 -27.47
N VAL A 7 -40.93 -31.16 -26.21
CA VAL A 7 -40.15 -30.28 -25.34
C VAL A 7 -38.97 -31.10 -24.80
N THR A 8 -37.93 -31.28 -25.61
CA THR A 8 -36.65 -31.86 -25.17
C THR A 8 -35.54 -31.37 -26.09
N ASP A 9 -34.96 -30.21 -25.76
CA ASP A 9 -33.56 -29.85 -26.10
C ASP A 9 -33.22 -28.51 -25.46
N ARG A 10 -32.96 -28.54 -24.14
CA ARG A 10 -32.00 -27.63 -23.52
C ARG A 10 -30.86 -28.51 -23.04
N GLU A 11 -30.00 -28.93 -23.96
CA GLU A 11 -28.65 -29.34 -23.61
C GLU A 11 -27.98 -28.16 -22.89
N GLN A 12 -27.86 -28.27 -21.57
CA GLN A 12 -26.99 -27.41 -20.77
C GLN A 12 -25.55 -27.77 -21.13
N SER A 13 -25.06 -27.21 -22.24
CA SER A 13 -23.65 -27.25 -22.59
C SER A 13 -22.86 -26.51 -21.51
N ALA A 14 -21.84 -27.16 -20.96
CA ALA A 14 -20.83 -26.48 -20.15
C ALA A 14 -20.35 -25.21 -20.90
N PRO A 15 -20.07 -24.10 -20.18
CA PRO A 15 -19.61 -22.87 -20.82
C PRO A 15 -18.38 -23.18 -21.68
N SER A 16 -18.33 -22.60 -22.88
CA SER A 16 -17.22 -22.82 -23.80
C SER A 16 -15.88 -22.47 -23.10
N PRO A 17 -14.77 -23.12 -23.48
CA PRO A 17 -13.45 -22.82 -22.91
C PRO A 17 -13.11 -21.31 -22.93
N ASP A 18 -13.57 -20.60 -23.97
CA ASP A 18 -13.39 -19.16 -24.12
C ASP A 18 -14.13 -18.35 -23.05
N LEU A 19 -15.37 -18.72 -22.70
CA LEU A 19 -16.14 -18.05 -21.65
C LEU A 19 -15.52 -18.28 -20.27
N ARG A 20 -15.02 -19.49 -20.00
CA ARG A 20 -14.29 -19.78 -18.75
C ARG A 20 -13.03 -18.93 -18.64
N LEU A 21 -12.24 -18.84 -19.72
CA LEU A 21 -11.05 -18.00 -19.74
C LEU A 21 -11.39 -16.52 -19.49
N GLN A 22 -12.44 -16.02 -20.14
CA GLN A 22 -12.92 -14.65 -19.95
C GLN A 22 -13.28 -14.38 -18.48
N SER A 23 -14.00 -15.28 -17.82
CA SER A 23 -14.35 -15.12 -16.40
C SER A 23 -13.12 -15.11 -15.48
N VAL A 24 -12.05 -15.86 -15.78
CA VAL A 24 -10.79 -15.77 -15.02
C VAL A 24 -10.13 -14.39 -15.20
N VAL A 25 -10.15 -13.86 -16.43
CA VAL A 25 -9.59 -12.53 -16.73
C VAL A 25 -10.38 -11.44 -16.00
N GLU A 26 -11.72 -11.50 -16.03
CA GLU A 26 -12.58 -10.55 -15.32
C GLU A 26 -12.37 -10.61 -13.80
N LEU A 27 -12.26 -11.81 -13.23
CA LEU A 27 -11.89 -12.00 -11.82
C LEU A 27 -10.54 -11.33 -11.51
N ALA A 28 -9.52 -11.56 -12.35
CA ALA A 28 -8.20 -10.97 -12.17
C ALA A 28 -8.23 -9.43 -12.20
N GLN A 29 -8.99 -8.85 -13.14
CA GLN A 29 -9.12 -7.41 -13.29
C GLN A 29 -9.84 -6.77 -12.10
N ASP A 30 -10.97 -7.32 -11.69
CA ASP A 30 -11.73 -6.79 -10.55
C ASP A 30 -10.96 -6.93 -9.24
N MET A 31 -10.25 -8.06 -9.05
CA MET A 31 -9.40 -8.24 -7.88
C MET A 31 -8.23 -7.26 -7.86
N ALA A 32 -7.68 -6.88 -9.02
CA ALA A 32 -6.65 -5.85 -9.10
C ALA A 32 -7.18 -4.46 -8.71
N GLY A 33 -8.48 -4.21 -8.89
CA GLY A 33 -9.15 -2.98 -8.46
C GLY A 33 -9.48 -2.91 -6.96
N ALA A 34 -9.42 -4.02 -6.23
CA ALA A 34 -9.71 -4.05 -4.80
C ALA A 34 -8.64 -3.33 -3.98
N LEU A 35 -9.05 -2.45 -3.07
CA LEU A 35 -8.15 -1.62 -2.26
C LEU A 35 -7.92 -2.19 -0.86
N THR A 36 -8.78 -3.13 -0.43
CA THR A 36 -8.69 -3.83 0.84
C THR A 36 -8.78 -5.35 0.68
N PRO A 37 -8.24 -6.14 1.63
CA PRO A 37 -8.42 -7.59 1.61
C PRO A 37 -9.88 -8.03 1.61
N LEU A 38 -10.77 -7.34 2.36
CA LEU A 38 -12.19 -7.68 2.43
C LEU A 38 -12.91 -7.44 1.09
N GLU A 39 -12.62 -6.32 0.42
CA GLU A 39 -13.13 -6.07 -0.94
C GLU A 39 -12.67 -7.15 -1.93
N ALA A 40 -11.39 -7.54 -1.86
CA ALA A 40 -10.84 -8.58 -2.73
C ALA A 40 -11.56 -9.92 -2.52
N VAL A 41 -11.81 -10.29 -1.26
CA VAL A 41 -12.56 -11.50 -0.91
C VAL A 41 -14.02 -11.43 -1.38
N ARG A 42 -14.67 -10.27 -1.26
CA ARG A 42 -16.05 -10.07 -1.74
C ARG A 42 -16.13 -10.20 -3.27
N VAL A 43 -15.22 -9.55 -4.00
CA VAL A 43 -15.09 -9.68 -5.46
C VAL A 43 -14.87 -11.14 -5.86
N ALA A 44 -13.99 -11.83 -5.16
CA ALA A 44 -13.72 -13.25 -5.39
C ALA A 44 -14.99 -14.10 -5.27
N ALA A 45 -15.77 -13.92 -4.20
CA ALA A 45 -17.03 -14.64 -4.00
C ALA A 45 -18.03 -14.37 -5.14
N VAL A 46 -18.27 -13.08 -5.48
CA VAL A 46 -19.19 -12.67 -6.55
C VAL A 46 -18.81 -13.28 -7.90
N ARG A 47 -17.54 -13.14 -8.30
CA ARG A 47 -17.06 -13.60 -9.60
C ARG A 47 -16.99 -15.12 -9.68
N ALA A 48 -16.64 -15.80 -8.59
CA ALA A 48 -16.66 -17.26 -8.53
C ALA A 48 -18.08 -17.82 -8.68
N THR A 49 -19.08 -17.21 -8.03
CA THR A 49 -20.49 -17.60 -8.17
C THR A 49 -20.93 -17.55 -9.62
N ALA A 50 -20.65 -16.44 -10.32
CA ALA A 50 -21.01 -16.27 -11.73
C ALA A 50 -20.23 -17.22 -12.65
N ALA A 51 -18.92 -17.39 -12.42
CA ALA A 51 -18.05 -18.21 -13.25
C ALA A 51 -18.42 -19.70 -13.24
N LEU A 52 -18.91 -20.20 -12.10
CA LEU A 52 -19.25 -21.60 -11.90
C LEU A 52 -20.75 -21.86 -11.88
N ASP A 53 -21.59 -20.88 -12.20
CA ASP A 53 -23.06 -20.98 -12.10
C ASP A 53 -23.48 -21.59 -10.75
N ALA A 54 -22.85 -21.11 -9.69
CA ALA A 54 -23.20 -21.50 -8.33
C ALA A 54 -24.36 -20.63 -7.85
N THR A 55 -25.16 -21.13 -6.93
CA THR A 55 -26.19 -20.31 -6.28
C THR A 55 -25.63 -19.54 -5.10
N MET A 56 -24.48 -19.98 -4.59
CA MET A 56 -23.78 -19.34 -3.49
C MET A 56 -22.26 -19.56 -3.59
N ALA A 57 -21.51 -18.56 -3.14
CA ALA A 57 -20.12 -18.68 -2.74
C ALA A 57 -19.93 -18.23 -1.29
N ALA A 58 -18.94 -18.81 -0.63
CA ALA A 58 -18.39 -18.30 0.61
C ALA A 58 -16.86 -18.31 0.53
N VAL A 59 -16.22 -17.34 1.17
CA VAL A 59 -14.76 -17.33 1.33
C VAL A 59 -14.45 -17.26 2.80
N SER A 60 -13.64 -18.22 3.24
CA SER A 60 -13.30 -18.41 4.65
C SER A 60 -11.79 -18.35 4.83
N VAL A 61 -11.33 -17.77 5.93
CA VAL A 61 -9.92 -17.75 6.32
C VAL A 61 -9.69 -18.73 7.46
N TRP A 62 -8.54 -19.39 7.44
CA TRP A 62 -8.16 -20.26 8.54
C TRP A 62 -7.57 -19.45 9.70
N ASP A 63 -8.25 -19.50 10.85
CA ASP A 63 -7.68 -19.15 12.14
C ASP A 63 -6.93 -20.35 12.74
N ARG A 64 -5.60 -20.25 12.71
CA ARG A 64 -4.68 -21.30 13.19
C ARG A 64 -4.67 -21.42 14.72
N GLU A 65 -4.99 -20.35 15.44
CA GLU A 65 -4.96 -20.34 16.91
C GLU A 65 -6.15 -21.12 17.48
N SER A 66 -7.34 -20.90 16.92
CA SER A 66 -8.55 -21.63 17.31
C SER A 66 -8.73 -22.96 16.56
N GLY A 67 -8.00 -23.18 15.45
CA GLY A 67 -8.18 -24.35 14.58
C GLY A 67 -9.51 -24.32 13.82
N ARG A 68 -10.01 -23.12 13.49
CA ARG A 68 -11.33 -22.91 12.86
C ARG A 68 -11.21 -22.15 11.54
N LEU A 69 -12.09 -22.47 10.60
CA LEU A 69 -12.34 -21.66 9.41
C LEU A 69 -13.36 -20.58 9.77
N ARG A 70 -12.95 -19.32 9.72
CA ARG A 70 -13.83 -18.17 9.93
C ARG A 70 -14.30 -17.65 8.58
N VAL A 71 -15.60 -17.54 8.41
CA VAL A 71 -16.19 -17.02 7.17
C VAL A 71 -15.97 -15.51 7.11
N LEU A 72 -15.47 -15.00 5.98
CA LEU A 72 -15.29 -13.57 5.76
C LEU A 72 -16.45 -12.98 4.96
N VAL A 73 -16.92 -13.73 3.96
CA VAL A 73 -17.99 -13.32 3.05
C VAL A 73 -18.83 -14.54 2.68
N ASN A 74 -20.16 -14.39 2.75
CA ASN A 74 -21.11 -15.23 2.04
C ASN A 74 -21.76 -14.40 0.92
N HIS A 75 -21.98 -14.97 -0.26
CA HIS A 75 -22.60 -14.28 -1.38
C HIS A 75 -23.54 -15.20 -2.16
N GLY A 76 -24.71 -14.71 -2.55
CA GLY A 76 -25.73 -15.43 -3.32
C GLY A 76 -26.97 -15.79 -2.50
N GLU A 77 -27.52 -16.98 -2.71
CA GLU A 77 -28.71 -17.49 -2.02
C GLU A 77 -28.39 -17.93 -0.58
N LEU A 78 -28.51 -17.00 0.37
CA LEU A 78 -28.25 -17.23 1.80
C LEU A 78 -29.37 -18.02 2.49
N ALA A 79 -29.01 -18.99 3.34
CA ALA A 79 -29.97 -19.71 4.17
C ALA A 79 -30.41 -18.86 5.39
N PRO A 80 -31.53 -19.20 6.06
CA PRO A 80 -31.96 -18.49 7.26
C PRO A 80 -30.87 -18.46 8.34
N GLY A 81 -30.46 -17.27 8.77
CA GLY A 81 -29.39 -17.06 9.75
C GLY A 81 -27.99 -16.90 9.17
N GLU A 82 -27.82 -16.96 7.84
CA GLU A 82 -26.57 -16.60 7.17
C GLU A 82 -26.57 -15.12 6.81
N GLU A 83 -25.46 -14.44 7.07
CA GLU A 83 -25.25 -13.03 6.76
C GLU A 83 -24.18 -12.88 5.68
N GLU A 84 -24.23 -11.80 4.89
CA GLU A 84 -23.25 -11.55 3.84
C GLU A 84 -21.84 -11.33 4.41
N LEU A 85 -21.74 -10.63 5.55
CA LEU A 85 -20.51 -10.34 6.27
C LEU A 85 -20.66 -10.76 7.74
N PRO A 86 -20.55 -12.06 8.05
CA PRO A 86 -20.80 -12.56 9.40
C PRO A 86 -19.68 -12.14 10.37
N GLU A 87 -20.04 -11.75 11.59
CA GLU A 87 -19.07 -11.43 12.66
C GLU A 87 -18.48 -12.71 13.30
N ASP A 88 -19.34 -13.71 13.57
CA ASP A 88 -19.00 -14.87 14.43
C ASP A 88 -19.13 -16.25 13.72
N GLU A 89 -19.32 -16.29 12.41
CA GLU A 89 -19.48 -17.56 11.69
C GLU A 89 -18.14 -18.29 11.54
N SER A 90 -17.99 -19.45 12.19
CA SER A 90 -16.79 -20.27 12.10
C SER A 90 -17.04 -21.76 12.25
N TYR A 91 -16.20 -22.57 11.61
CA TYR A 91 -16.31 -24.04 11.55
C TYR A 91 -15.01 -24.72 12.01
N PRO A 92 -15.06 -25.83 12.78
CA PRO A 92 -13.86 -26.58 13.13
C PRO A 92 -13.18 -27.15 11.87
N VAL A 93 -11.87 -26.90 11.69
CA VAL A 93 -11.13 -27.43 10.52
C VAL A 93 -11.07 -28.97 10.55
N ALA A 94 -11.14 -29.57 11.74
CA ALA A 94 -11.17 -31.02 11.93
C ALA A 94 -12.37 -31.72 11.26
N ASP A 95 -13.46 -30.98 10.96
CA ASP A 95 -14.60 -31.49 10.22
C ASP A 95 -14.31 -31.62 8.71
N PHE A 96 -13.14 -31.16 8.27
CA PHE A 96 -12.68 -31.13 6.87
C PHE A 96 -11.30 -31.80 6.72
N PRO A 97 -11.23 -33.15 6.79
CA PRO A 97 -9.95 -33.88 6.73
C PRO A 97 -9.19 -33.70 5.40
N GLU A 98 -9.88 -33.36 4.30
CA GLU A 98 -9.24 -32.97 3.05
C GLU A 98 -8.42 -31.69 3.22
N ILE A 99 -8.94 -30.71 3.98
CA ILE A 99 -8.22 -29.48 4.33
C ILE A 99 -7.01 -29.84 5.19
N VAL A 100 -7.19 -30.65 6.24
CA VAL A 100 -6.13 -31.10 7.16
C VAL A 100 -4.93 -31.70 6.42
N THR A 101 -5.19 -32.53 5.42
CA THR A 101 -4.16 -33.15 4.57
C THR A 101 -3.33 -32.09 3.82
N TYR A 102 -3.94 -30.97 3.44
CA TYR A 102 -3.28 -29.85 2.77
C TYR A 102 -2.61 -28.84 3.71
N LEU A 103 -2.88 -28.89 5.02
CA LEU A 103 -2.31 -27.96 6.02
C LEU A 103 -0.86 -28.30 6.39
N GLU A 104 -0.49 -29.58 6.29
CA GLU A 104 0.85 -30.09 6.63
C GLU A 104 1.85 -29.90 5.47
N GLU A 105 1.37 -29.72 4.25
CA GLU A 105 2.19 -29.57 3.06
C GLU A 105 2.63 -28.11 2.83
N ARG A 106 3.95 -27.89 2.68
CA ARG A 106 4.48 -26.66 2.10
C ARG A 106 4.41 -26.77 0.58
N TRP A 107 3.57 -25.95 -0.05
CA TRP A 107 3.34 -25.95 -1.50
C TRP A 107 4.47 -25.25 -2.27
N THR A 108 5.70 -25.70 -2.06
CA THR A 108 6.92 -25.14 -2.70
C THR A 108 7.22 -25.74 -4.08
N THR A 109 6.48 -26.77 -4.51
CA THR A 109 6.76 -27.57 -5.71
C THR A 109 5.93 -27.20 -6.95
N GLY A 110 5.12 -26.13 -6.88
CA GLY A 110 4.40 -25.59 -8.03
C GLY A 110 3.14 -26.37 -8.46
N ARG A 111 2.72 -27.41 -7.72
CA ARG A 111 1.38 -28.01 -7.85
C ARG A 111 0.42 -27.28 -6.91
N LEU A 112 -0.72 -26.85 -7.41
CA LEU A 112 -1.78 -26.25 -6.60
C LEU A 112 -2.61 -27.35 -5.92
N PRO A 113 -3.14 -27.13 -4.70
CA PRO A 113 -4.12 -28.03 -4.11
C PRO A 113 -5.38 -28.07 -5.00
N ARG A 114 -5.81 -29.27 -5.35
CA ARG A 114 -6.97 -29.46 -6.22
C ARG A 114 -8.25 -29.26 -5.41
N ALA A 115 -9.21 -28.54 -5.98
CA ALA A 115 -10.56 -28.45 -5.44
C ALA A 115 -11.22 -29.84 -5.41
N TRP A 116 -12.18 -30.04 -4.49
CA TRP A 116 -12.94 -31.28 -4.40
C TRP A 116 -14.44 -31.00 -4.38
N LEU A 117 -15.19 -32.07 -4.68
CA LEU A 117 -16.63 -32.06 -4.87
C LEU A 117 -17.30 -32.83 -3.73
N GLN A 118 -18.48 -32.38 -3.34
CA GLN A 118 -19.31 -33.10 -2.40
C GLN A 118 -20.79 -32.97 -2.76
N THR A 119 -21.50 -34.09 -2.79
CA THR A 119 -22.93 -34.14 -3.06
C THR A 119 -23.68 -34.56 -1.81
N ALA A 120 -24.90 -34.06 -1.64
CA ALA A 120 -25.77 -34.43 -0.53
C ALA A 120 -26.20 -35.91 -0.59
N GLY A 121 -26.09 -36.58 -1.75
CA GLY A 121 -26.53 -37.98 -1.98
C GLY A 121 -28.05 -38.20 -1.74
N PRO A 122 -28.65 -39.27 -2.29
CA PRO A 122 -30.04 -39.61 -1.96
C PRO A 122 -30.17 -39.95 -0.47
N ALA A 123 -31.31 -39.63 0.13
CA ALA A 123 -31.65 -40.11 1.47
C ALA A 123 -31.89 -41.63 1.38
N GLY A 124 -30.86 -42.43 1.65
CA GLY A 124 -30.98 -43.90 1.69
C GLY A 124 -31.60 -44.37 3.01
N PRO A 125 -32.21 -45.57 3.06
CA PRO A 125 -32.86 -46.11 4.27
C PRO A 125 -31.90 -46.55 5.38
N GLU A 126 -30.59 -46.38 5.22
CA GLU A 126 -29.57 -46.97 6.07
C GLU A 126 -28.62 -45.89 6.62
N ASP A 127 -29.05 -45.19 7.66
CA ASP A 127 -28.17 -44.44 8.57
C ASP A 127 -27.32 -45.41 9.46
N GLY A 128 -26.95 -46.60 8.96
CA GLY A 128 -26.37 -47.66 9.80
C GLY A 128 -25.60 -48.81 9.14
N ALA A 129 -25.28 -48.78 7.84
CA ALA A 129 -24.50 -49.87 7.22
C ALA A 129 -23.18 -49.36 6.59
N GLU A 130 -22.06 -49.97 6.99
CA GLU A 130 -20.74 -49.70 6.41
C GLU A 130 -20.62 -50.20 4.96
N PRO A 131 -20.09 -49.39 4.02
CA PRO A 131 -19.83 -49.87 2.67
C PRO A 131 -18.53 -50.67 2.62
N ALA A 132 -18.61 -51.89 2.08
CA ALA A 132 -17.46 -52.74 1.78
C ALA A 132 -16.63 -52.15 0.63
N GLY A 133 -15.43 -51.68 0.95
CA GLY A 133 -14.44 -51.25 -0.04
C GLY A 133 -13.37 -50.41 0.63
N HIS A 134 -12.10 -50.71 0.36
CA HIS A 134 -10.90 -50.12 0.97
C HIS A 134 -10.97 -48.59 1.13
N ALA A 135 -11.47 -48.11 2.26
CA ALA A 135 -11.49 -46.71 2.67
C ALA A 135 -10.84 -46.61 4.05
N GLN A 136 -10.10 -45.52 4.29
CA GLN A 136 -9.52 -45.22 5.61
C GLN A 136 -10.62 -45.27 6.70
N PRO A 137 -10.33 -45.86 7.87
CA PRO A 137 -11.30 -45.94 8.96
C PRO A 137 -11.76 -44.52 9.35
N GLY A 138 -13.07 -44.25 9.29
CA GLY A 138 -13.68 -42.96 9.64
C GLY A 138 -14.28 -42.16 8.47
N ALA A 139 -13.80 -42.31 7.24
CA ALA A 139 -14.23 -41.50 6.08
C ALA A 139 -15.71 -41.67 5.67
N GLY A 140 -16.40 -42.72 6.15
CA GLY A 140 -17.83 -42.97 5.91
C GLY A 140 -18.75 -42.08 6.75
N ALA A 141 -18.50 -41.98 8.06
CA ALA A 141 -19.32 -41.18 8.99
C ALA A 141 -19.22 -39.66 8.70
N PHE A 142 -18.03 -39.18 8.31
CA PHE A 142 -17.82 -37.77 7.94
C PHE A 142 -18.55 -37.36 6.66
N ARG A 143 -18.64 -38.25 5.66
CA ARG A 143 -19.41 -37.99 4.42
C ARG A 143 -20.91 -37.86 4.71
N GLN A 144 -21.44 -38.65 5.63
CA GLN A 144 -22.85 -38.60 6.05
C GLN A 144 -23.18 -37.30 6.82
N HIS A 145 -22.31 -36.85 7.73
CA HIS A 145 -22.53 -35.62 8.51
C HIS A 145 -22.54 -34.35 7.62
N ARG A 146 -21.68 -34.30 6.59
CA ARG A 146 -21.62 -33.20 5.62
C ARG A 146 -22.77 -33.21 4.62
N ALA A 147 -23.18 -34.39 4.13
CA ALA A 147 -24.41 -34.53 3.34
C ALA A 147 -25.64 -34.02 4.10
N ALA A 148 -25.74 -34.32 5.41
CA ALA A 148 -26.79 -33.78 6.27
C ALA A 148 -26.69 -32.25 6.45
N GLY A 149 -25.48 -31.70 6.55
CA GLY A 149 -25.23 -30.26 6.63
C GLY A 149 -25.63 -29.49 5.37
N LEU A 150 -25.39 -30.06 4.18
CA LEU A 150 -25.83 -29.51 2.90
C LEU A 150 -27.37 -29.49 2.82
N ARG A 151 -28.01 -30.62 3.16
CA ARG A 151 -29.48 -30.75 3.17
C ARG A 151 -30.17 -29.75 4.11
N ARG A 152 -29.64 -29.57 5.33
CA ARG A 152 -30.19 -28.59 6.30
C ARG A 152 -30.17 -27.16 5.77
N ARG A 153 -29.20 -26.83 4.91
CA ARG A 153 -29.07 -25.51 4.28
C ARG A 153 -29.73 -25.43 2.89
N GLY A 154 -30.47 -26.46 2.47
CA GLY A 154 -31.12 -26.51 1.16
C GLY A 154 -30.17 -26.68 -0.03
N ARG A 155 -28.96 -27.19 0.21
CA ARG A 155 -27.91 -27.36 -0.81
C ARG A 155 -27.84 -28.81 -1.28
N GLU A 156 -27.73 -29.02 -2.59
CA GLU A 156 -27.67 -30.35 -3.20
C GLU A 156 -26.23 -30.81 -3.45
N CYS A 157 -25.33 -29.89 -3.79
CA CYS A 157 -23.91 -30.15 -3.89
C CYS A 157 -23.08 -28.91 -3.53
N CYS A 158 -21.82 -29.14 -3.18
CA CYS A 158 -20.83 -28.11 -3.04
C CYS A 158 -19.50 -28.49 -3.68
N LEU A 159 -18.71 -27.45 -3.95
CA LEU A 159 -17.36 -27.51 -4.43
C LEU A 159 -16.51 -26.67 -3.47
N VAL A 160 -15.36 -27.18 -3.06
CA VAL A 160 -14.45 -26.47 -2.17
C VAL A 160 -13.05 -26.41 -2.79
N ALA A 161 -12.52 -25.21 -2.92
CA ALA A 161 -11.22 -24.93 -3.52
C ALA A 161 -10.30 -24.22 -2.52
N PRO A 162 -9.14 -24.81 -2.15
CA PRO A 162 -8.22 -24.18 -1.21
C PRO A 162 -7.57 -22.92 -1.80
N ILE A 163 -7.47 -21.89 -0.97
CA ILE A 163 -6.74 -20.66 -1.26
C ILE A 163 -5.39 -20.74 -0.55
N VAL A 164 -4.31 -20.55 -1.30
CA VAL A 164 -2.93 -20.70 -0.81
C VAL A 164 -2.21 -19.36 -0.92
N LEU A 165 -1.72 -18.85 0.21
CA LEU A 165 -0.97 -17.61 0.27
C LEU A 165 0.43 -17.89 0.80
N HIS A 166 1.45 -17.34 0.14
CA HIS A 166 2.87 -17.53 0.51
C HIS A 166 3.30 -19.00 0.68
N GLY A 167 2.70 -19.90 -0.11
CA GLY A 167 3.00 -21.34 -0.06
C GLY A 167 2.36 -22.08 1.12
N GLN A 168 1.44 -21.44 1.84
CA GLN A 168 0.68 -22.04 2.94
C GLN A 168 -0.82 -21.92 2.68
N ALA A 169 -1.60 -22.90 3.16
CA ALA A 169 -3.06 -22.80 3.14
C ALA A 169 -3.49 -21.56 3.95
N TRP A 170 -4.22 -20.67 3.29
CA TRP A 170 -4.76 -19.43 3.85
C TRP A 170 -6.23 -19.58 4.22
N GLY A 171 -6.99 -20.28 3.38
CA GLY A 171 -8.43 -20.40 3.53
C GLY A 171 -9.04 -21.23 2.40
N GLU A 172 -10.33 -21.06 2.18
CA GLU A 172 -11.06 -21.77 1.14
C GLU A 172 -12.07 -20.87 0.42
N LEU A 173 -12.32 -21.21 -0.84
CA LEU A 173 -13.48 -20.83 -1.60
C LEU A 173 -14.47 -22.01 -1.57
N TYR A 174 -15.63 -21.78 -0.96
CA TYR A 174 -16.76 -22.70 -0.95
C TYR A 174 -17.79 -22.25 -1.97
N LEU A 175 -18.31 -23.16 -2.78
CA LEU A 175 -19.36 -22.90 -3.77
C LEU A 175 -20.46 -23.94 -3.61
N ALA A 176 -21.72 -23.55 -3.78
CA ALA A 176 -22.85 -24.47 -3.67
C ALA A 176 -23.89 -24.24 -4.75
N ARG A 177 -24.66 -25.30 -5.03
CA ARG A 177 -25.90 -25.25 -5.83
C ARG A 177 -27.06 -25.79 -5.01
N THR A 178 -28.21 -25.13 -5.11
CA THR A 178 -29.48 -25.57 -4.51
C THR A 178 -30.12 -26.67 -5.36
N ALA A 179 -31.20 -27.26 -4.82
CA ALA A 179 -31.87 -28.40 -5.41
C ALA A 179 -32.45 -28.08 -6.81
N GLY A 180 -32.23 -28.98 -7.77
CA GLY A 180 -32.77 -28.86 -9.13
C GLY A 180 -31.81 -28.26 -10.16
N LEU A 181 -30.57 -27.93 -9.74
CA LEU A 181 -29.47 -27.62 -10.64
C LEU A 181 -28.54 -28.83 -10.82
N PRO A 182 -27.82 -28.94 -11.95
CA PRO A 182 -26.84 -29.99 -12.14
C PRO A 182 -25.77 -29.99 -11.05
N VAL A 183 -25.37 -31.17 -10.59
CA VAL A 183 -24.24 -31.31 -9.67
C VAL A 183 -22.94 -30.84 -10.33
N PHE A 184 -22.02 -30.30 -9.53
CA PHE A 184 -20.68 -29.96 -10.01
C PHE A 184 -19.93 -31.19 -10.52
N THR A 185 -19.11 -30.99 -11.56
CA THR A 185 -18.31 -32.00 -12.23
C THR A 185 -16.83 -31.89 -11.89
N GLU A 186 -16.02 -32.89 -12.22
CA GLU A 186 -14.55 -32.82 -12.09
C GLU A 186 -13.93 -31.65 -12.88
N ALA A 187 -14.51 -31.31 -14.04
CA ALA A 187 -14.08 -30.15 -14.81
C ALA A 187 -14.40 -28.82 -14.10
N ASP A 188 -15.43 -28.79 -13.26
CA ASP A 188 -15.73 -27.64 -12.40
C ASP A 188 -14.72 -27.54 -11.26
N ALA A 189 -14.29 -28.68 -10.68
CA ALA A 189 -13.23 -28.71 -9.67
C ALA A 189 -11.88 -28.21 -10.22
N ASP A 190 -11.48 -28.64 -11.42
CA ASP A 190 -10.26 -28.15 -12.06
C ASP A 190 -10.33 -26.64 -12.32
N TYR A 191 -11.50 -26.16 -12.76
CA TYR A 191 -11.71 -24.74 -13.01
C TYR A 191 -11.76 -23.90 -11.74
N ALA A 192 -12.40 -24.39 -10.68
CA ALA A 192 -12.39 -23.74 -9.38
C ALA A 192 -10.98 -23.68 -8.76
N THR A 193 -10.14 -24.67 -9.04
CA THR A 193 -8.71 -24.64 -8.65
C THR A 193 -7.99 -23.46 -9.31
N LEU A 194 -8.28 -23.18 -10.58
CA LEU A 194 -7.74 -22.00 -11.28
C LEU A 194 -8.28 -20.69 -10.69
N LEU A 195 -9.57 -20.62 -10.38
CA LEU A 195 -10.15 -19.45 -9.72
C LEU A 195 -9.51 -19.21 -8.35
N ALA A 196 -9.33 -20.25 -7.53
CA ALA A 196 -8.68 -20.14 -6.23
C ALA A 196 -7.21 -19.68 -6.32
N ALA A 197 -6.49 -20.11 -7.36
CA ALA A 197 -5.14 -19.62 -7.65
C ALA A 197 -5.14 -18.13 -8.05
N GLN A 198 -6.11 -17.71 -8.87
CA GLN A 198 -6.28 -16.31 -9.23
C GLN A 198 -6.66 -15.44 -8.03
N ILE A 199 -7.51 -15.96 -7.14
CA ILE A 199 -7.88 -15.33 -5.87
C ILE A 199 -6.64 -15.18 -4.97
N SER A 200 -5.84 -16.23 -4.86
CA SER A 200 -4.58 -16.20 -4.12
C SER A 200 -3.64 -15.11 -4.63
N ALA A 201 -3.53 -14.93 -5.95
CA ALA A 201 -2.71 -13.88 -6.54
C ALA A 201 -3.25 -12.47 -6.23
N GLY A 202 -4.57 -12.28 -6.32
CA GLY A 202 -5.21 -11.01 -5.99
C GLY A 202 -5.07 -10.64 -4.50
N LEU A 203 -5.24 -11.60 -3.59
CA LEU A 203 -5.03 -11.39 -2.15
C LEU A 203 -3.56 -11.06 -1.83
N ALA A 204 -2.60 -11.74 -2.47
CA ALA A 204 -1.18 -11.43 -2.28
C ALA A 204 -0.85 -10.01 -2.76
N GLN A 205 -1.52 -9.53 -3.81
CA GLN A 205 -1.35 -8.17 -4.30
C GLN A 205 -1.93 -7.14 -3.33
N THR A 206 -3.12 -7.37 -2.79
CA THR A 206 -3.73 -6.44 -1.82
C THR A 206 -2.96 -6.40 -0.51
N GLU A 207 -2.41 -7.52 -0.02
CA GLU A 207 -1.49 -7.54 1.12
C GLU A 207 -0.25 -6.69 0.86
N ARG A 208 0.40 -6.86 -0.30
CA ARG A 208 1.57 -6.05 -0.66
C ARG A 208 1.23 -4.57 -0.75
N LEU A 209 0.09 -4.22 -1.33
CA LEU A 209 -0.37 -2.83 -1.41
C LEU A 209 -0.68 -2.26 -0.02
N ALA A 210 -1.31 -3.03 0.86
CA ALA A 210 -1.58 -2.65 2.24
C ALA A 210 -0.28 -2.47 3.03
N ASP A 211 0.70 -3.37 2.87
CA ASP A 211 2.02 -3.25 3.49
C ASP A 211 2.77 -2.03 2.98
N LEU A 212 2.75 -1.79 1.67
CA LEU A 212 3.36 -0.60 1.08
C LEU A 212 2.70 0.68 1.58
N ARG A 213 1.37 0.71 1.68
CA ARG A 213 0.64 1.84 2.27
C ARG A 213 1.02 2.05 3.73
N ARG A 214 1.08 0.99 4.53
CA ARG A 214 1.51 1.06 5.93
C ARG A 214 2.94 1.58 6.05
N LEU A 215 3.88 1.06 5.26
CA LEU A 215 5.26 1.54 5.24
C LEU A 215 5.38 2.99 4.74
N ALA A 216 4.49 3.42 3.86
CA ALA A 216 4.50 4.77 3.31
C ALA A 216 3.85 5.81 4.23
N PHE A 217 2.82 5.43 4.98
CA PHE A 217 1.91 6.36 5.67
C PHE A 217 1.81 6.17 7.19
N THR A 218 2.50 5.18 7.77
CA THR A 218 2.52 4.92 9.22
C THR A 218 3.91 5.16 9.80
N ASP A 219 3.97 5.66 11.04
CA ASP A 219 5.18 5.75 11.84
C ASP A 219 5.45 4.39 12.51
N PRO A 220 6.62 3.76 12.29
CA PRO A 220 6.88 2.40 12.76
C PRO A 220 7.03 2.27 14.28
N LEU A 221 7.36 3.36 14.99
CA LEU A 221 7.48 3.33 16.45
C LEU A 221 6.09 3.42 17.11
N THR A 222 5.27 4.36 16.67
CA THR A 222 4.03 4.69 17.37
C THR A 222 2.79 4.04 16.77
N GLY A 223 2.87 3.51 15.54
CA GLY A 223 1.73 2.97 14.82
C GLY A 223 0.73 4.02 14.32
N LEU A 224 0.96 5.30 14.61
CA LEU A 224 0.15 6.41 14.11
C LEU A 224 0.45 6.69 12.63
N ALA A 225 -0.37 7.54 12.00
CA ALA A 225 -0.02 8.09 10.70
C ALA A 225 1.33 8.84 10.78
N ASN A 226 2.07 8.89 9.68
CA ASN A 226 3.28 9.69 9.58
C ASN A 226 2.99 11.05 8.90
N ARG A 227 4.03 11.89 8.80
CA ARG A 227 3.94 13.20 8.13
C ARG A 227 3.27 13.14 6.75
N ARG A 228 3.57 12.14 5.93
CA ARG A 228 3.04 12.02 4.57
C ARG A 228 1.52 11.83 4.55
N ALA A 229 1.00 11.07 5.50
CA ALA A 229 -0.44 10.84 5.62
C ALA A 229 -1.18 12.13 6.00
N VAL A 230 -0.56 12.97 6.82
CA VAL A 230 -1.08 14.28 7.21
C VAL A 230 -1.11 15.21 6.01
N ASP A 231 -0.01 15.32 5.26
CA ASP A 231 0.07 16.21 4.11
C ASP A 231 -1.00 15.85 3.06
N ALA A 232 -1.14 14.56 2.72
CA ALA A 232 -2.16 14.08 1.78
C ALA A 232 -3.59 14.33 2.27
N ARG A 233 -3.88 14.03 3.55
CA ARG A 233 -5.22 14.21 4.11
C ARG A 233 -5.60 15.69 4.24
N LEU A 234 -4.63 16.55 4.58
CA LEU A 234 -4.83 17.98 4.74
C LEU A 234 -5.11 18.67 3.39
N GLU A 235 -4.46 18.23 2.31
CA GLU A 235 -4.74 18.70 0.95
C GLU A 235 -6.21 18.42 0.57
N SER A 236 -6.66 17.17 0.68
CA SER A 236 -8.05 16.81 0.40
C SER A 236 -9.05 17.50 1.32
N ALA A 237 -8.74 17.66 2.60
CA ALA A 237 -9.62 18.35 3.55
C ALA A 237 -9.79 19.83 3.21
N LEU A 238 -8.75 20.50 2.72
CA LEU A 238 -8.84 21.90 2.30
C LEU A 238 -9.55 22.07 0.95
N GLU A 239 -9.46 21.10 0.04
CA GLU A 239 -10.33 21.08 -1.14
C GLU A 239 -11.81 21.03 -0.74
N ALA A 240 -12.15 20.17 0.23
CA ALA A 240 -13.50 20.11 0.79
C ALA A 240 -13.90 21.41 1.53
N HIS A 241 -12.99 22.03 2.28
CA HIS A 241 -13.22 23.35 2.88
C HIS A 241 -13.54 24.41 1.83
N ASN A 242 -12.78 24.45 0.74
CA ASN A 242 -12.96 25.44 -0.33
C ASN A 242 -14.25 25.22 -1.11
N ARG A 243 -14.71 23.97 -1.26
CA ARG A 243 -15.92 23.62 -2.01
C ARG A 243 -17.19 23.70 -1.16
N ASP A 244 -17.15 23.14 0.04
CA ASP A 244 -18.32 22.84 0.87
C ASP A 244 -18.34 23.61 2.20
N HIS A 245 -17.35 24.49 2.44
CA HIS A 245 -17.14 25.19 3.71
C HIS A 245 -16.99 24.29 4.94
N THR A 246 -16.56 23.03 4.73
CA THR A 246 -16.25 22.08 5.81
C THR A 246 -15.16 22.65 6.73
N VAL A 247 -15.38 22.63 8.05
CA VAL A 247 -14.39 23.11 9.02
C VAL A 247 -13.21 22.14 9.06
N VAL A 248 -11.99 22.67 8.97
CA VAL A 248 -10.76 21.90 9.06
C VAL A 248 -9.93 22.46 10.21
N SER A 249 -9.55 21.58 11.14
CA SER A 249 -8.76 21.95 12.31
C SER A 249 -7.51 21.10 12.40
N LEU A 250 -6.39 21.74 12.74
CA LEU A 250 -5.11 21.10 12.93
C LEU A 250 -4.59 21.42 14.33
N VAL A 251 -4.27 20.38 15.09
CA VAL A 251 -3.53 20.46 16.35
C VAL A 251 -2.11 20.01 16.10
N VAL A 252 -1.12 20.82 16.45
CA VAL A 252 0.31 20.46 16.42
C VAL A 252 0.82 20.36 17.85
N CYS A 253 1.52 19.28 18.15
CA CYS A 253 1.98 18.90 19.47
C CYS A 253 3.49 18.66 19.46
N ASP A 254 4.18 19.06 20.53
CA ASP A 254 5.60 18.78 20.77
C ASP A 254 5.78 18.26 22.19
N VAL A 255 6.26 17.03 22.32
CA VAL A 255 6.45 16.36 23.61
C VAL A 255 7.63 17.00 24.35
N ASN A 256 7.36 17.60 25.50
CA ASN A 256 8.39 18.29 26.28
C ASN A 256 9.29 17.27 27.00
N GLY A 257 10.59 17.59 27.06
CA GLY A 257 11.55 16.85 27.89
C GLY A 257 12.14 15.58 27.27
N LEU A 258 11.75 15.19 26.03
CA LEU A 258 12.24 13.94 25.41
C LEU A 258 13.76 13.83 25.39
N LYS A 259 14.47 14.92 25.05
CA LYS A 259 15.93 14.94 25.05
C LYS A 259 16.51 14.61 26.43
N ARG A 260 15.96 15.19 27.51
CA ARG A 260 16.42 14.92 28.88
C ARG A 260 16.20 13.45 29.23
N VAL A 261 15.05 12.89 28.88
CA VAL A 261 14.72 11.48 29.10
C VAL A 261 15.71 10.58 28.37
N ASN A 262 15.98 10.84 27.09
CA ASN A 262 16.96 10.08 26.31
C ASN A 262 18.37 10.17 26.93
N ASP A 263 18.80 11.36 27.30
CA ASP A 263 20.14 11.62 27.83
C ASP A 263 20.35 11.00 29.23
N GLN A 264 19.29 10.91 30.07
CA GLN A 264 19.38 10.44 31.46
C GLN A 264 18.98 8.97 31.66
N LEU A 265 18.00 8.50 30.90
CA LEU A 265 17.33 7.21 31.11
C LEU A 265 17.46 6.27 29.89
N GLY A 266 18.05 6.76 28.79
CA GLY A 266 18.29 6.01 27.57
C GLY A 266 17.15 6.10 26.55
N HIS A 267 17.49 5.84 25.29
CA HIS A 267 16.58 5.94 24.16
C HIS A 267 15.34 5.04 24.27
N GLU A 268 15.47 3.84 24.85
CA GLU A 268 14.32 2.95 25.05
C GLU A 268 13.23 3.55 25.95
N VAL A 269 13.62 4.37 26.94
CA VAL A 269 12.65 5.06 27.82
C VAL A 269 11.98 6.20 27.07
N GLY A 270 12.72 6.92 26.23
CA GLY A 270 12.15 7.95 25.35
C GLY A 270 11.20 7.38 24.32
N ASP A 271 11.53 6.23 23.71
CA ASP A 271 10.65 5.53 22.78
C ASP A 271 9.33 5.14 23.47
N ARG A 272 9.39 4.60 24.70
CA ARG A 272 8.19 4.32 25.50
C ARG A 272 7.38 5.57 25.85
N LEU A 273 8.03 6.71 26.08
CA LEU A 273 7.33 7.99 26.31
C LEU A 273 6.56 8.40 25.05
N LEU A 274 7.17 8.27 23.88
CA LEU A 274 6.55 8.56 22.58
C LEU A 274 5.38 7.63 22.29
N GLU A 275 5.51 6.33 22.52
CA GLU A 275 4.42 5.35 22.38
C GLU A 275 3.23 5.68 23.32
N ARG A 276 3.51 6.03 24.58
CA ARG A 276 2.47 6.41 25.54
C ARG A 276 1.75 7.70 25.13
N PHE A 277 2.49 8.69 24.65
CA PHE A 277 1.90 9.93 24.13
C PHE A 277 1.06 9.66 22.88
N ALA A 278 1.56 8.85 21.96
CA ALA A 278 0.82 8.42 20.77
C ALA A 278 -0.51 7.74 21.13
N HIS A 279 -0.51 6.90 22.17
CA HIS A 279 -1.73 6.28 22.68
C HIS A 279 -2.73 7.32 23.21
N GLN A 280 -2.29 8.32 23.99
CA GLN A 280 -3.18 9.40 24.45
C GLN A 280 -3.76 10.20 23.28
N LEU A 281 -2.94 10.49 22.27
CA LEU A 281 -3.37 11.19 21.06
C LEU A 281 -4.42 10.38 20.29
N SER A 282 -4.22 9.07 20.15
CA SER A 282 -5.18 8.17 19.50
C SER A 282 -6.53 8.12 20.23
N LEU A 283 -6.52 8.13 21.57
CA LEU A 283 -7.75 8.19 22.37
C LEU A 283 -8.49 9.53 22.18
N GLY A 284 -7.76 10.63 22.02
CA GLY A 284 -8.33 11.93 21.66
C GLY A 284 -8.97 11.92 20.27
N ALA A 285 -8.25 11.36 19.28
CA ALA A 285 -8.74 11.22 17.91
C ALA A 285 -10.02 10.39 17.81
N ALA A 286 -10.13 9.32 18.61
CA ALA A 286 -11.33 8.48 18.65
C ALA A 286 -12.61 9.24 19.05
N LYS A 287 -12.49 10.39 19.71
CA LYS A 287 -13.62 11.27 20.07
C LYS A 287 -14.06 12.19 18.92
N LEU A 288 -13.26 12.28 17.87
CA LEU A 288 -13.49 13.10 16.67
C LEU A 288 -13.57 12.17 15.45
N PRO A 289 -14.78 11.72 15.07
CA PRO A 289 -14.95 10.81 13.93
C PRO A 289 -14.31 11.34 12.65
N GLY A 290 -13.55 10.49 11.96
CA GLY A 290 -12.86 10.87 10.71
C GLY A 290 -11.58 11.70 10.90
N SER A 291 -11.14 11.94 12.14
CA SER A 291 -9.87 12.59 12.44
C SER A 291 -8.67 11.66 12.24
N LEU A 292 -7.49 12.26 12.02
CA LEU A 292 -6.22 11.59 11.78
C LEU A 292 -5.19 12.02 12.85
N ALA A 293 -4.80 11.08 13.71
CA ALA A 293 -3.67 11.24 14.62
C ALA A 293 -2.37 10.79 13.95
N ALA A 294 -1.32 11.61 14.04
CA ALA A 294 -0.05 11.33 13.38
C ALA A 294 1.16 11.76 14.19
N ARG A 295 2.30 11.13 13.91
CA ARG A 295 3.63 11.58 14.31
C ARG A 295 4.34 12.20 13.11
N LEU A 296 4.81 13.43 13.29
CA LEU A 296 5.48 14.19 12.23
C LEU A 296 7.00 13.92 12.21
N GLY A 297 7.57 13.67 13.38
CA GLY A 297 9.01 13.51 13.57
C GLY A 297 9.37 13.22 15.02
N GLY A 298 10.61 13.54 15.42
CA GLY A 298 11.22 13.22 16.71
C GLY A 298 10.26 13.21 17.90
N ASP A 299 9.88 14.39 18.39
CA ASP A 299 8.93 14.65 19.48
C ASP A 299 7.62 15.31 19.00
N GLU A 300 7.44 15.43 17.69
CA GLU A 300 6.34 16.19 17.08
C GLU A 300 5.19 15.29 16.61
N PHE A 301 3.98 15.67 16.97
CA PHE A 301 2.75 14.97 16.64
C PHE A 301 1.69 15.95 16.14
N CYS A 302 0.63 15.44 15.51
CA CYS A 302 -0.53 16.25 15.18
C CYS A 302 -1.84 15.47 15.20
N LEU A 303 -2.93 16.22 15.29
CA LEU A 303 -4.30 15.74 15.10
C LEU A 303 -4.97 16.60 14.03
N LEU A 304 -5.41 15.99 12.93
CA LEU A 304 -6.18 16.63 11.87
C LEU A 304 -7.65 16.23 11.99
N ALA A 305 -8.55 17.20 12.09
CA ALA A 305 -10.00 16.99 12.20
C ALA A 305 -10.72 17.71 11.05
N GLU A 306 -11.71 17.04 10.46
CA GLU A 306 -12.51 17.53 9.33
C GLU A 306 -14.01 17.39 9.64
N GLY A 307 -14.72 18.52 9.61
CA GLY A 307 -16.16 18.59 9.86
C GLY A 307 -16.54 18.78 11.33
N GLN A 308 -15.57 18.76 12.25
CA GLN A 308 -15.80 19.00 13.68
C GLN A 308 -15.76 20.49 13.99
N LYS A 309 -16.52 20.91 15.01
CA LYS A 309 -16.49 22.31 15.46
C LYS A 309 -15.13 22.61 16.10
N ALA A 310 -14.64 23.83 15.91
CA ALA A 310 -13.36 24.27 16.47
C ALA A 310 -13.28 24.03 17.99
N ASP A 311 -14.37 24.28 18.73
CA ASP A 311 -14.45 24.07 20.18
C ASP A 311 -14.30 22.61 20.60
N GLU A 312 -14.79 21.66 19.81
CA GLU A 312 -14.68 20.21 20.09
C GLU A 312 -13.21 19.77 19.97
N VAL A 313 -12.51 20.28 18.95
CA VAL A 313 -11.09 20.00 18.72
C VAL A 313 -10.23 20.62 19.82
N VAL A 314 -10.56 21.86 20.25
CA VAL A 314 -9.87 22.52 21.37
C VAL A 314 -10.05 21.75 22.67
N ALA A 315 -11.27 21.28 22.98
CA ALA A 315 -11.53 20.47 24.18
C ALA A 315 -10.71 19.15 24.19
N VAL A 316 -10.57 18.49 23.03
CA VAL A 316 -9.71 17.31 22.90
C VAL A 316 -8.23 17.67 23.11
N ALA A 317 -7.77 18.81 22.61
CA ALA A 317 -6.40 19.29 22.82
C ALA A 317 -6.13 19.66 24.30
N GLU A 318 -7.11 20.23 25.00
CA GLU A 318 -7.04 20.51 26.44
C GLU A 318 -6.88 19.23 27.26
N GLU A 319 -7.71 18.22 26.98
CA GLU A 319 -7.63 16.92 27.64
C GLU A 319 -6.30 16.21 27.35
N LEU A 320 -5.80 16.31 26.10
CA LEU A 320 -4.50 15.78 25.71
C LEU A 320 -3.36 16.43 26.52
N CYS A 321 -3.37 17.76 26.70
CA CYS A 321 -2.40 18.45 27.54
C CYS A 321 -2.42 17.93 28.98
N ALA A 322 -3.60 17.78 29.58
CA ALA A 322 -3.77 17.27 30.94
C ALA A 322 -3.26 15.82 31.09
N ARG A 323 -3.57 14.95 30.12
CA ARG A 323 -3.12 13.55 30.11
C ARG A 323 -1.61 13.43 29.89
N ALA A 324 -1.04 14.26 29.01
CA ALA A 324 0.38 14.28 28.74
C ALA A 324 1.21 14.70 29.96
N LEU A 325 0.70 15.63 30.78
CA LEU A 325 1.32 16.01 32.06
C LEU A 325 1.35 14.85 33.08
N ALA A 326 0.42 13.89 32.97
CA ALA A 326 0.37 12.72 33.84
C ALA A 326 1.24 11.54 33.35
N LEU A 327 1.88 11.64 32.17
CA LEU A 327 2.76 10.59 31.68
C LEU A 327 4.07 10.57 32.46
N ALA A 328 4.43 9.40 33.00
CA ALA A 328 5.69 9.20 33.70
C ALA A 328 6.90 9.54 32.79
N GLU A 329 7.94 10.12 33.39
CA GLU A 329 9.20 10.60 32.76
C GLU A 329 9.07 11.82 31.83
N GLY A 330 7.87 12.14 31.32
CA GLY A 330 7.61 13.30 30.46
C GLY A 330 7.45 14.63 31.21
N GLU A 331 7.49 15.74 30.46
CA GLU A 331 7.27 17.10 30.98
C GLU A 331 6.01 17.76 30.38
N GLY A 332 5.02 16.94 30.02
CA GLY A 332 3.83 17.37 29.29
C GLY A 332 4.08 17.60 27.80
N VAL A 333 3.24 18.44 27.19
CA VAL A 333 3.24 18.70 25.74
C VAL A 333 2.96 20.18 25.49
N ALA A 334 3.62 20.77 24.49
CA ALA A 334 3.21 22.05 23.94
C ALA A 334 2.21 21.79 22.79
N CYS A 335 0.98 22.28 22.93
CA CYS A 335 -0.08 22.12 21.92
C CYS A 335 -0.48 23.46 21.31
N GLY A 336 -0.51 23.50 19.98
CA GLY A 336 -1.05 24.60 19.18
C GLY A 336 -2.25 24.14 18.36
N VAL A 337 -3.31 24.94 18.29
CA VAL A 337 -4.51 24.63 17.51
C VAL A 337 -4.75 25.75 16.50
N ALA A 338 -5.06 25.39 15.26
CA ALA A 338 -5.61 26.29 14.25
C ALA A 338 -6.84 25.66 13.61
N SER A 339 -7.92 26.42 13.46
CA SER A 339 -9.16 25.96 12.85
C SER A 339 -9.68 26.97 11.85
N THR A 340 -10.13 26.51 10.68
CA THR A 340 -10.83 27.37 9.71
C THR A 340 -12.17 27.89 10.23
N GLY A 341 -12.67 27.35 11.36
CA GLY A 341 -13.81 27.90 12.09
C GLY A 341 -13.49 29.09 12.99
N ASP A 342 -12.21 29.42 13.17
CA ASP A 342 -11.74 30.55 14.00
C ASP A 342 -11.38 31.79 13.18
N SER A 343 -11.16 32.91 13.88
CA SER A 343 -10.77 34.19 13.27
C SER A 343 -9.29 34.23 12.88
N ILE A 344 -8.87 33.32 11.99
CA ILE A 344 -7.48 33.15 11.53
C ILE A 344 -7.22 33.66 10.11
N GLY A 345 -8.20 34.34 9.50
CA GLY A 345 -8.14 34.79 8.10
C GLY A 345 -8.28 33.64 7.09
N PRO A 346 -8.27 33.93 5.77
CA PRO A 346 -8.52 32.93 4.73
C PRO A 346 -7.42 31.86 4.71
N VAL A 347 -7.81 30.59 4.73
CA VAL A 347 -6.88 29.44 4.64
C VAL A 347 -7.07 28.78 3.28
N THR A 348 -6.24 29.17 2.31
CA THR A 348 -6.32 28.66 0.93
C THR A 348 -5.31 27.56 0.64
N THR A 349 -4.33 27.33 1.52
CA THR A 349 -3.28 26.33 1.34
C THR A 349 -3.03 25.51 2.62
N PRO A 350 -2.64 24.22 2.49
CA PRO A 350 -2.22 23.37 3.62
C PRO A 350 -1.14 24.03 4.47
N ASP A 351 -0.14 24.61 3.81
CA ASP A 351 0.99 25.25 4.48
C ASP A 351 0.56 26.38 5.41
N ARG A 352 -0.49 27.15 5.06
CA ARG A 352 -0.96 28.23 5.91
C ARG A 352 -1.58 27.72 7.20
N LEU A 353 -2.44 26.69 7.12
CA LEU A 353 -3.04 26.09 8.32
C LEU A 353 -1.97 25.47 9.20
N PHE A 354 -0.98 24.82 8.58
CA PHE A 354 0.16 24.24 9.28
C PHE A 354 0.98 25.31 10.01
N ARG A 355 1.33 26.42 9.34
CA ARG A 355 2.06 27.55 9.96
C ARG A 355 1.30 28.16 11.14
N LEU A 356 -0.02 28.27 11.06
CA LEU A 356 -0.83 28.81 12.15
C LEU A 356 -0.82 27.90 13.39
N ALA A 357 -0.97 26.59 13.19
CA ALA A 357 -0.90 25.62 14.28
C ALA A 357 0.51 25.53 14.88
N ASP A 358 1.55 25.57 14.04
CA ASP A 358 2.96 25.60 14.45
C ASP A 358 3.30 26.87 15.24
N ALA A 359 2.87 28.05 14.78
CA ALA A 359 3.04 29.30 15.51
C ALA A 359 2.35 29.25 16.88
N ALA A 360 1.17 28.62 16.95
CA ALA A 360 0.45 28.42 18.21
C ALA A 360 1.22 27.48 19.15
N GLN A 361 1.73 26.37 18.64
CA GLN A 361 2.52 25.40 19.38
C GLN A 361 3.81 26.03 19.89
N TYR A 362 4.49 26.81 19.07
CA TYR A 362 5.70 27.53 19.46
C TYR A 362 5.43 28.49 20.62
N ARG A 363 4.31 29.22 20.58
CA ARG A 363 3.89 30.09 21.69
C ARG A 363 3.57 29.29 22.95
N ALA A 364 2.90 28.15 22.83
CA ALA A 364 2.63 27.25 23.95
C ALA A 364 3.94 26.76 24.59
N LYS A 365 4.93 26.38 23.77
CA LYS A 365 6.26 25.94 24.20
C LYS A 365 7.04 27.05 24.89
N ALA A 366 7.04 28.26 24.33
CA ALA A 366 7.71 29.41 24.91
C ALA A 366 7.10 29.83 26.25
N ALA A 367 5.77 29.76 26.38
CA ALA A 367 5.05 30.09 27.61
C ALA A 367 5.01 28.95 28.63
N ARG A 368 5.45 27.73 28.27
CA ARG A 368 5.22 26.50 29.05
C ARG A 368 3.76 26.34 29.46
N ALA A 369 2.85 26.60 28.53
CA ALA A 369 1.42 26.61 28.79
C ALA A 369 0.94 25.19 29.18
N ALA A 370 0.10 25.12 30.21
CA ALA A 370 -0.57 23.87 30.62
C ALA A 370 -1.81 23.53 29.76
N HIS A 371 -2.21 24.46 28.88
CA HIS A 371 -3.37 24.38 27.99
C HIS A 371 -2.93 24.68 26.55
N PRO A 372 -3.69 24.23 25.53
CA PRO A 372 -3.38 24.55 24.15
C PRO A 372 -3.47 26.06 23.89
N VAL A 373 -2.58 26.56 23.04
CA VAL A 373 -2.71 27.90 22.46
C VAL A 373 -3.52 27.76 21.17
N VAL A 374 -4.56 28.58 20.99
CA VAL A 374 -5.40 28.54 19.79
C VAL A 374 -5.18 29.80 18.96
N ALA A 375 -4.83 29.63 17.68
CA ALA A 375 -4.67 30.72 16.73
C ALA A 375 -6.00 31.45 16.54
N GLY A 376 -5.97 32.79 16.59
CA GLY A 376 -7.17 33.61 16.40
C GLY A 376 -8.09 33.71 17.62
N ARG A 377 -7.73 33.10 18.76
CA ARG A 377 -8.46 33.18 20.03
C ARG A 377 -7.66 33.81 21.17
N SER A 378 -6.49 34.37 20.89
CA SER A 378 -5.60 34.84 21.95
C SER A 378 -6.16 36.03 22.73
N HIS A 379 -7.20 36.73 22.25
CA HIS A 379 -7.72 37.97 22.84
C HIS A 379 -9.25 38.09 22.86
N GLY A 380 -9.77 38.69 23.95
CA GLY A 380 -11.10 39.32 24.01
C GLY A 380 -11.19 40.56 23.09
N PRO A 381 -12.37 41.19 22.98
CA PRO A 381 -12.64 42.20 21.94
C PRO A 381 -11.69 43.40 22.04
N GLY A 382 -10.87 43.64 21.00
CA GLY A 382 -10.13 44.90 20.82
C GLY A 382 -8.66 44.83 20.39
N PHE A 383 -8.03 43.66 20.31
CA PHE A 383 -6.64 43.52 19.86
C PHE A 383 -6.58 42.75 18.54
N THR A 384 -6.57 43.50 17.43
CA THR A 384 -6.24 42.98 16.10
C THR A 384 -4.88 43.52 15.68
N PRO A 385 -3.97 42.67 15.15
CA PRO A 385 -4.14 41.24 14.85
C PRO A 385 -3.69 40.30 15.99
N ASP A 386 -4.20 39.06 15.99
CA ASP A 386 -3.80 38.00 16.94
C ASP A 386 -2.28 37.71 16.82
N PRO A 387 -1.53 37.64 17.94
CA PRO A 387 -0.08 37.47 17.91
C PRO A 387 0.38 36.11 17.34
N THR A 388 -0.43 35.07 17.41
CA THR A 388 -0.17 33.79 16.72
C THR A 388 -0.30 33.96 15.22
N VAL A 389 -1.36 34.63 14.76
CA VAL A 389 -1.59 34.88 13.33
C VAL A 389 -0.45 35.73 12.75
N LEU A 390 -0.04 36.79 13.45
CA LEU A 390 1.11 37.61 13.08
C LEU A 390 2.40 36.80 12.96
N LEU A 391 2.65 35.90 13.91
CA LEU A 391 3.84 35.06 13.92
C LEU A 391 3.85 34.09 12.72
N ALA A 392 2.69 33.51 12.40
CA ALA A 392 2.52 32.61 11.26
C ALA A 392 2.71 33.34 9.92
N ASP A 393 2.11 34.53 9.78
CA ASP A 393 2.21 35.35 8.58
C ASP A 393 3.65 35.87 8.37
N ALA A 394 4.35 36.27 9.43
CA ALA A 394 5.76 36.67 9.36
C ALA A 394 6.72 35.53 8.97
N ALA A 395 6.30 34.27 9.15
CA ALA A 395 7.06 33.10 8.75
C ALA A 395 6.83 32.69 7.28
N ASP A 396 5.90 33.35 6.57
CA ASP A 396 5.60 33.04 5.17
C ASP A 396 6.69 33.61 4.22
N PRO A 397 7.37 32.75 3.44
CA PRO A 397 8.42 33.19 2.50
C PRO A 397 7.92 34.09 1.36
N HIS A 398 6.60 34.15 1.11
CA HIS A 398 5.98 34.98 0.08
C HIS A 398 5.35 36.27 0.63
N HIS A 399 5.40 36.51 1.95
CA HIS A 399 4.85 37.73 2.54
C HIS A 399 5.72 38.94 2.17
N ARG A 400 5.37 39.62 1.07
CA ARG A 400 5.86 40.96 0.79
C ARG A 400 5.23 41.91 1.81
N ALA A 401 6.06 42.48 2.67
CA ALA A 401 5.65 43.58 3.52
C ALA A 401 5.38 44.81 2.64
N ASP A 402 4.11 45.15 2.43
CA ASP A 402 3.76 46.45 1.88
C ASP A 402 4.27 47.55 2.82
N GLY A 403 5.05 48.45 2.23
CA GLY A 403 6.03 49.25 2.94
C GLY A 403 5.48 50.23 3.97
N ARG A 404 6.23 50.36 5.08
CA ARG A 404 6.71 51.62 5.67
C ARG A 404 7.64 51.34 6.87
N GLY A 405 8.84 51.93 6.84
CA GLY A 405 9.59 52.30 8.05
C GLY A 405 10.81 51.44 8.41
N ARG A 406 12.01 51.98 8.17
CA ARG A 406 13.31 51.50 8.68
C ARG A 406 13.39 51.58 10.22
N GLY A 407 14.19 50.69 10.84
CA GLY A 407 14.85 51.00 12.12
C GLY A 407 15.45 49.84 12.91
N SER A 408 16.78 49.73 12.90
CA SER A 408 17.66 49.29 14.01
C SER A 408 17.66 47.83 14.52
N SER A 409 18.80 47.19 14.23
CA SER A 409 19.55 46.16 14.98
C SER A 409 18.94 45.53 16.23
N SER A 410 18.77 44.21 16.18
CA SER A 410 19.14 43.31 17.27
C SER A 410 19.74 42.02 16.69
N ARG A 411 21.07 41.95 16.69
CA ARG A 411 21.84 40.71 16.59
C ARG A 411 21.85 40.09 17.99
N ALA A 412 21.04 39.06 18.23
CA ALA A 412 21.28 38.10 19.31
C ALA A 412 20.42 36.83 19.12
N ALA A 413 21.11 35.70 18.97
CA ALA A 413 20.68 34.36 19.38
C ALA A 413 19.35 33.80 18.79
N GLY A 414 19.35 33.48 17.50
CA GLY A 414 18.32 32.59 16.89
C GLY A 414 18.87 31.57 15.88
N ASP A 415 20.17 31.62 15.59
CA ASP A 415 20.77 31.05 14.38
C ASP A 415 21.17 29.57 14.49
N ARG A 416 20.38 28.74 15.19
CA ARG A 416 20.66 27.30 15.31
C ARG A 416 19.48 26.34 15.09
N ARG A 417 18.29 26.82 14.69
CA ARG A 417 17.16 25.93 14.34
C ARG A 417 16.28 26.42 13.19
N ARG A 418 16.85 27.15 12.23
CA ARG A 418 16.18 27.40 10.94
C ARG A 418 16.87 26.58 9.86
N ILE A 419 16.03 25.78 9.18
CA ILE A 419 16.27 25.18 7.86
C ILE A 419 17.19 23.94 7.88
N ARG A 420 16.62 22.81 8.34
CA ARG A 420 16.86 21.50 7.70
C ARG A 420 15.51 20.85 7.49
N GLY A 421 15.04 20.82 6.26
CA GLY A 421 13.77 20.20 5.88
C GLY A 421 13.34 20.48 4.44
N ALA A 422 13.75 21.62 3.86
CA ALA A 422 13.48 21.97 2.47
C ALA A 422 14.71 21.78 1.56
N ALA A 423 15.50 20.74 1.80
CA ALA A 423 16.44 20.23 0.81
C ALA A 423 15.83 18.92 0.33
N HIS A 424 15.58 18.81 -0.99
CA HIS A 424 15.03 17.63 -1.69
C HIS A 424 15.48 16.33 -1.03
N SER A 425 14.69 15.84 -0.08
CA SER A 425 14.99 14.59 0.60
C SER A 425 14.61 13.49 -0.38
N ALA A 426 15.55 12.60 -0.70
CA ALA A 426 15.29 11.36 -1.40
C ALA A 426 14.36 10.48 -0.54
N ASP A 427 13.09 10.86 -0.47
CA ASP A 427 12.10 10.33 0.44
C ASP A 427 11.33 9.19 -0.26
N PRO A 428 11.54 7.92 0.14
CA PRO A 428 11.01 6.76 -0.59
C PRO A 428 9.48 6.76 -0.74
N GLY A 429 8.74 7.40 0.16
CA GLY A 429 7.29 7.47 0.09
C GLY A 429 6.74 8.55 -0.84
N GLN A 430 7.34 9.76 -0.90
CA GLN A 430 6.96 10.74 -1.93
C GLN A 430 7.18 10.20 -3.34
N LEU A 431 8.30 9.50 -3.52
CA LEU A 431 8.62 8.76 -4.73
C LEU A 431 7.54 7.71 -5.06
N LEU A 432 7.15 6.90 -4.07
CA LEU A 432 6.12 5.87 -4.23
C LEU A 432 4.77 6.47 -4.62
N THR A 433 4.29 7.48 -3.88
CA THR A 433 2.99 8.11 -4.10
C THR A 433 2.89 8.76 -5.47
N ALA A 434 3.88 9.57 -5.85
CA ALA A 434 3.86 10.27 -7.12
C ALA A 434 3.95 9.33 -8.33
N VAL A 435 4.75 8.26 -8.22
CA VAL A 435 4.85 7.25 -9.28
C VAL A 435 3.58 6.40 -9.37
N LEU A 436 2.98 6.01 -8.25
CA LEU A 436 1.69 5.31 -8.25
C LEU A 436 0.59 6.18 -8.88
N ALA A 437 0.50 7.47 -8.52
CA ALA A 437 -0.42 8.41 -9.15
C ALA A 437 -0.17 8.55 -10.67
N THR A 438 1.09 8.51 -11.10
CA THR A 438 1.45 8.54 -12.54
C THR A 438 0.99 7.26 -13.25
N LEU A 439 1.15 6.10 -12.61
CA LEU A 439 0.71 4.81 -13.16
C LEU A 439 -0.83 4.70 -13.22
N ASP A 440 -1.54 5.23 -12.21
CA ASP A 440 -3.00 5.30 -12.20
C ASP A 440 -3.52 6.21 -13.33
N GLN A 441 -2.89 7.37 -13.55
CA GLN A 441 -3.20 8.27 -14.66
C GLN A 441 -2.87 7.68 -16.04
N ALA A 442 -1.85 6.80 -16.14
CA ALA A 442 -1.55 6.08 -17.38
C ALA A 442 -2.61 5.03 -17.75
N GLY A 443 -3.39 4.55 -16.78
CA GLY A 443 -4.57 3.70 -17.02
C GLY A 443 -5.83 4.49 -17.42
N ALA A 444 -5.96 5.74 -16.98
CA ALA A 444 -7.10 6.61 -17.23
C ALA A 444 -6.84 7.59 -18.39
N VAL A 445 -7.00 7.12 -19.63
CA VAL A 445 -7.12 7.85 -20.91
C VAL A 445 -6.59 9.32 -20.92
N ARG A 446 -5.47 9.51 -21.66
CA ARG A 446 -4.67 10.73 -21.98
C ARG A 446 -3.33 10.87 -21.23
N SER A 447 -2.57 9.80 -21.04
CA SER A 447 -1.13 9.88 -20.75
C SER A 447 -0.28 10.07 -22.01
N HIS A 448 0.88 10.71 -21.87
CA HIS A 448 1.91 10.80 -22.92
C HIS A 448 2.66 9.47 -23.18
N HIS A 449 2.43 8.46 -22.34
CA HIS A 449 3.10 7.16 -22.39
C HIS A 449 2.10 6.03 -22.70
N PRO A 450 2.42 5.12 -23.64
CA PRO A 450 1.57 3.98 -23.98
C PRO A 450 1.34 3.04 -22.77
N ALA A 451 0.22 2.31 -22.76
CA ALA A 451 -0.15 1.36 -21.70
C ALA A 451 0.72 0.09 -21.67
N ASP A 452 1.77 0.03 -22.46
CA ASP A 452 2.67 -1.10 -22.63
C ASP A 452 3.77 -1.12 -21.53
N THR A 453 4.57 -2.19 -21.47
CA THR A 453 5.57 -2.33 -20.38
C THR A 453 6.60 -1.20 -20.38
N LEU A 454 7.06 -0.79 -21.56
CA LEU A 454 8.05 0.28 -21.69
C LEU A 454 7.48 1.63 -21.25
N GLY A 455 6.26 1.98 -21.66
CA GLY A 455 5.61 3.24 -21.28
C GLY A 455 5.38 3.36 -19.77
N ARG A 456 4.99 2.27 -19.09
CA ARG A 456 4.87 2.27 -17.63
C ARG A 456 6.21 2.43 -16.93
N LEU A 457 7.26 1.74 -17.39
CA LEU A 457 8.61 1.90 -16.85
C LEU A 457 9.18 3.30 -17.11
N ALA A 458 8.89 3.90 -18.28
CA ALA A 458 9.25 5.28 -18.59
C ALA A 458 8.56 6.26 -17.64
N GLY A 459 7.28 6.05 -17.33
CA GLY A 459 6.57 6.83 -16.31
C GLY A 459 7.21 6.74 -14.93
N VAL A 460 7.62 5.53 -14.49
CA VAL A 460 8.37 5.32 -13.24
C VAL A 460 9.70 6.08 -13.29
N ALA A 461 10.49 5.89 -14.34
CA ALA A 461 11.82 6.46 -14.46
C ALA A 461 11.80 8.00 -14.52
N GLU A 462 10.90 8.58 -15.31
CA GLU A 462 10.76 10.03 -15.48
C GLU A 462 10.29 10.71 -14.20
N THR A 463 9.25 10.18 -13.56
CA THR A 463 8.73 10.73 -12.29
C THR A 463 9.76 10.56 -11.18
N ALA A 464 10.43 9.42 -11.09
CA ALA A 464 11.49 9.20 -10.12
C ALA A 464 12.68 10.13 -10.33
N ALA A 465 13.13 10.30 -11.58
CA ALA A 465 14.24 11.17 -11.89
C ALA A 465 13.96 12.64 -11.57
N ARG A 466 12.72 13.12 -11.83
CA ARG A 466 12.32 14.49 -11.46
C ARG A 466 12.30 14.71 -9.95
N LEU A 467 11.72 13.78 -9.20
CA LEU A 467 11.59 13.91 -7.74
C LEU A 467 12.94 13.81 -7.02
N LEU A 468 13.82 12.97 -7.54
CA LEU A 468 15.14 12.74 -6.97
C LEU A 468 16.20 13.70 -7.51
N ASP A 469 15.83 14.65 -8.39
CA ASP A 469 16.76 15.53 -9.12
C ASP A 469 17.93 14.74 -9.74
N ALA A 470 17.59 13.63 -10.39
CA ALA A 470 18.56 12.75 -11.03
C ALA A 470 19.16 13.40 -12.28
N VAL A 471 20.42 13.08 -12.55
CA VAL A 471 21.17 13.55 -13.74
C VAL A 471 20.55 13.01 -15.03
N GLY A 472 20.02 11.79 -14.97
CA GLY A 472 19.38 11.09 -16.08
C GLY A 472 18.91 9.71 -15.65
N TRP A 473 18.22 9.02 -16.55
CA TRP A 473 17.71 7.67 -16.33
C TRP A 473 17.71 6.83 -17.59
N TRP A 474 17.97 5.52 -17.43
CA TRP A 474 18.01 4.55 -18.51
C TRP A 474 17.03 3.40 -18.24
N ILE A 475 16.48 2.83 -19.30
CA ILE A 475 15.66 1.63 -19.29
C ILE A 475 16.29 0.62 -20.24
N SER A 476 16.54 -0.56 -19.73
CA SER A 476 17.20 -1.65 -20.46
C SER A 476 16.36 -2.93 -20.42
N TYR A 477 16.42 -3.71 -21.49
CA TYR A 477 15.65 -4.92 -21.71
C TYR A 477 16.56 -6.13 -21.96
N VAL A 478 16.16 -7.28 -21.43
CA VAL A 478 16.84 -8.57 -21.57
C VAL A 478 15.83 -9.58 -22.14
N PRO A 479 16.03 -10.06 -23.38
CA PRO A 479 15.16 -11.09 -23.95
C PRO A 479 15.13 -12.37 -23.10
N PRO A 480 14.00 -13.11 -23.07
CA PRO A 480 13.89 -14.38 -22.36
C PRO A 480 15.03 -15.34 -22.73
N GLY A 481 15.73 -15.87 -21.73
CA GLY A 481 16.86 -16.80 -21.93
C GLY A 481 18.18 -16.15 -22.37
N SER A 482 18.21 -14.84 -22.61
CA SER A 482 19.43 -14.10 -23.00
C SER A 482 20.23 -13.63 -21.78
N HIS A 483 21.54 -13.42 -21.99
CA HIS A 483 22.43 -12.70 -21.07
C HIS A 483 22.84 -11.32 -21.61
N LEU A 484 22.38 -10.97 -22.82
CA LEU A 484 22.61 -9.68 -23.45
C LEU A 484 21.48 -8.74 -23.07
N MET A 485 21.85 -7.61 -22.48
CA MET A 485 20.96 -6.51 -22.12
C MET A 485 21.13 -5.39 -23.14
N ARG A 486 20.03 -4.82 -23.63
CA ARG A 486 20.03 -3.68 -24.54
C ARG A 486 19.35 -2.49 -23.88
N THR A 487 19.96 -1.31 -23.94
CA THR A 487 19.28 -0.06 -23.54
C THR A 487 18.25 0.33 -24.60
N VAL A 488 16.99 0.43 -24.20
CA VAL A 488 15.86 0.67 -25.11
C VAL A 488 15.32 2.09 -25.03
N GLN A 489 15.53 2.78 -23.91
CA GLN A 489 15.12 4.17 -23.74
C GLN A 489 15.98 4.85 -22.68
N HIS A 490 16.31 6.12 -22.86
CA HIS A 490 17.02 6.91 -21.86
C HIS A 490 16.69 8.39 -21.98
N ALA A 491 16.95 9.14 -20.90
CA ALA A 491 16.97 10.60 -20.91
C ALA A 491 18.09 11.13 -20.02
N VAL A 492 18.72 12.24 -20.45
CA VAL A 492 19.78 12.93 -19.70
C VAL A 492 19.35 14.38 -19.51
N TYR A 493 19.25 14.82 -18.26
CA TYR A 493 18.81 16.16 -17.88
C TYR A 493 19.95 17.11 -17.58
N ARG A 494 21.08 16.59 -17.08
CA ARG A 494 22.30 17.35 -16.83
C ARG A 494 23.50 16.67 -17.47
N MET A 495 24.34 17.44 -18.16
CA MET A 495 25.60 16.93 -18.71
C MET A 495 26.63 16.78 -17.60
N THR A 496 27.26 15.61 -17.53
CA THR A 496 28.37 15.30 -16.62
C THR A 496 29.71 15.29 -17.35
N SER A 497 30.79 15.60 -16.64
CA SER A 497 32.15 15.55 -17.17
C SER A 497 32.93 14.43 -16.49
N GLY A 498 33.04 13.28 -17.14
CA GLY A 498 34.00 12.25 -16.72
C GLY A 498 35.39 12.45 -17.37
N PRO A 499 36.29 11.45 -17.30
CA PRO A 499 37.68 11.59 -17.76
C PRO A 499 37.79 12.01 -19.24
N SER A 500 38.69 12.94 -19.56
CA SER A 500 38.90 13.52 -20.89
C SER A 500 39.93 12.78 -21.77
N SER A 501 40.24 11.53 -21.42
CA SER A 501 41.11 10.71 -22.28
C SER A 501 40.32 10.21 -23.50
N SER A 502 40.95 10.19 -24.68
CA SER A 502 40.31 9.69 -25.91
C SER A 502 39.69 8.28 -25.76
N ARG A 503 40.32 7.41 -24.95
CA ARG A 503 39.79 6.09 -24.60
C ARG A 503 38.51 6.18 -23.76
N ALA A 504 38.46 7.06 -22.77
CA ALA A 504 37.28 7.26 -21.91
C ALA A 504 36.12 7.93 -22.67
N GLU A 505 36.42 8.86 -23.59
CA GLU A 505 35.41 9.50 -24.45
C GLU A 505 34.78 8.49 -25.41
N THR A 506 35.60 7.62 -26.02
CA THR A 506 35.12 6.55 -26.90
C THR A 506 34.25 5.55 -26.13
N GLN A 507 34.69 5.18 -24.93
CA GLN A 507 33.95 4.25 -24.08
C GLN A 507 32.63 4.86 -23.57
N ARG A 508 32.61 6.14 -23.21
CA ARG A 508 31.38 6.85 -22.84
C ARG A 508 30.38 6.88 -24.01
N ALA A 509 30.85 7.21 -25.21
CA ALA A 509 30.01 7.23 -26.40
C ALA A 509 29.39 5.87 -26.74
N GLN A 510 30.07 4.76 -26.42
CA GLN A 510 29.52 3.40 -26.58
C GLN A 510 28.46 3.06 -25.53
N ILE A 511 28.67 3.49 -24.28
CA ILE A 511 27.74 3.22 -23.17
C ILE A 511 26.47 4.08 -23.32
N GLU A 512 26.60 5.33 -23.77
CA GLU A 512 25.49 6.27 -23.99
C GLU A 512 24.82 6.13 -25.37
N ALA A 513 25.26 5.17 -26.20
CA ALA A 513 24.69 4.96 -27.52
C ALA A 513 23.22 4.49 -27.43
N PRO A 514 22.33 4.95 -28.32
CA PRO A 514 21.05 4.30 -28.55
C PRO A 514 21.30 2.82 -28.89
N ASP A 515 20.59 1.90 -28.24
CA ASP A 515 20.78 0.44 -28.38
C ASP A 515 22.12 -0.13 -27.87
N ALA A 516 22.79 0.52 -26.92
CA ALA A 516 23.97 -0.06 -26.27
C ALA A 516 23.68 -1.47 -25.72
N ILE A 517 24.58 -2.42 -26.02
CA ILE A 517 24.46 -3.84 -25.63
C ILE A 517 25.50 -4.17 -24.56
N PHE A 518 25.03 -4.75 -23.45
CA PHE A 518 25.83 -5.15 -22.31
C PHE A 518 25.72 -6.66 -22.07
N ASP A 519 26.85 -7.32 -21.82
CA ASP A 519 26.88 -8.73 -21.39
C ASP A 519 26.80 -8.80 -19.87
N LEU A 520 25.65 -9.25 -19.34
CA LEU A 520 25.38 -9.33 -17.90
C LEU A 520 26.30 -10.29 -17.14
N ARG A 521 27.10 -11.12 -17.83
CA ARG A 521 28.12 -11.94 -17.17
C ARG A 521 29.23 -11.09 -16.55
N HIS A 522 29.44 -9.88 -17.04
CA HIS A 522 30.41 -8.92 -16.50
C HIS A 522 29.84 -8.01 -15.42
N TYR A 523 28.52 -8.02 -15.19
CA TYR A 523 27.83 -7.09 -14.27
C TYR A 523 26.96 -7.86 -13.27
N PRO A 524 27.56 -8.44 -12.20
CA PRO A 524 26.84 -9.30 -11.26
C PRO A 524 25.70 -8.60 -10.50
N LEU A 525 25.84 -7.31 -10.15
CA LEU A 525 24.79 -6.54 -9.47
C LEU A 525 23.62 -6.27 -10.40
N THR A 526 23.92 -5.85 -11.63
CA THR A 526 22.93 -5.65 -12.70
C THR A 526 22.17 -6.93 -13.02
N ARG A 527 22.89 -8.05 -13.13
CA ARG A 527 22.29 -9.38 -13.34
C ARG A 527 21.33 -9.76 -12.20
N ARG A 528 21.64 -9.42 -10.95
CA ARG A 528 20.75 -9.67 -9.81
C ARG A 528 19.53 -8.75 -9.84
N ALA A 529 19.72 -7.48 -10.22
CA ALA A 529 18.64 -6.50 -10.32
C ALA A 529 17.58 -6.91 -11.35
N VAL A 530 18.00 -7.30 -12.57
CA VAL A 530 17.08 -7.78 -13.63
C VAL A 530 16.19 -8.94 -13.17
N ARG A 531 16.65 -9.75 -12.20
CA ARG A 531 15.88 -10.88 -11.63
C ARG A 531 14.94 -10.48 -10.48
N GLY A 532 14.61 -9.20 -10.35
CA GLY A 532 13.71 -8.70 -9.29
C GLY A 532 14.43 -8.11 -8.09
N GLY A 533 15.67 -7.64 -8.26
CA GLY A 533 16.47 -6.99 -7.22
C GLY A 533 16.65 -5.50 -7.47
N SER A 534 17.35 -4.84 -6.55
CA SER A 534 17.87 -3.50 -6.74
C SER A 534 19.21 -3.33 -6.03
N PHE A 535 19.96 -2.31 -6.43
CA PHE A 535 21.19 -1.90 -5.78
C PHE A 535 21.41 -0.40 -5.97
N ALA A 536 22.28 0.17 -5.14
CA ALA A 536 22.78 1.52 -5.32
C ALA A 536 24.30 1.50 -5.22
N LEU A 537 24.95 2.30 -6.06
CA LEU A 537 26.40 2.45 -6.09
C LEU A 537 26.77 3.90 -5.91
N ARG A 538 27.89 4.12 -5.23
CA ARG A 538 28.57 5.41 -5.15
C ARG A 538 30.02 5.20 -5.59
N ALA A 539 30.50 6.03 -6.51
CA ALA A 539 31.88 5.95 -6.97
C ALA A 539 32.85 6.15 -5.79
N GLY A 540 33.87 5.30 -5.70
CA GLY A 540 34.86 5.28 -4.63
C GLY A 540 34.40 4.60 -3.32
N ALA A 541 33.21 4.00 -3.27
CA ALA A 541 32.76 3.25 -2.09
C ALA A 541 33.43 1.85 -2.02
N ALA A 542 33.74 1.40 -0.81
CA ALA A 542 34.34 0.08 -0.61
C ALA A 542 33.35 -1.04 -0.94
N GLY A 543 33.81 -2.07 -1.68
CA GLY A 543 33.02 -3.26 -1.99
C GLY A 543 32.18 -3.18 -3.28
N ASN A 544 32.33 -2.12 -4.07
CA ASN A 544 31.75 -2.07 -5.42
C ASN A 544 32.38 -3.12 -6.35
N ASP A 545 31.59 -3.63 -7.29
CA ASP A 545 32.14 -4.41 -8.40
C ASP A 545 32.89 -3.47 -9.38
N PRO A 546 34.13 -3.81 -9.81
CA PRO A 546 34.91 -2.98 -10.71
C PRO A 546 34.22 -2.67 -12.06
N ALA A 547 33.41 -3.58 -12.59
CA ALA A 547 32.76 -3.39 -13.89
C ALA A 547 31.62 -2.37 -13.81
N GLU A 548 30.75 -2.48 -12.81
CA GLU A 548 29.67 -1.53 -12.55
C GLU A 548 30.20 -0.14 -12.15
N GLU A 549 31.27 -0.09 -11.34
CA GLU A 549 31.89 1.19 -10.98
C GLU A 549 32.59 1.87 -12.16
N ALA A 550 33.27 1.10 -13.01
CA ALA A 550 33.91 1.65 -14.20
C ALA A 550 32.90 2.35 -15.13
N MET A 551 31.68 1.83 -15.26
CA MET A 551 30.61 2.46 -16.03
C MET A 551 30.24 3.84 -15.49
N LEU A 552 30.05 3.96 -14.17
CA LEU A 552 29.76 5.24 -13.52
C LEU A 552 30.87 6.27 -13.74
N VAL A 553 32.12 5.85 -13.50
CA VAL A 553 33.28 6.73 -13.57
C VAL A 553 33.52 7.19 -15.00
N VAL A 554 33.41 6.29 -15.98
CA VAL A 554 33.60 6.62 -17.41
C VAL A 554 32.53 7.60 -17.90
N SER A 555 31.27 7.46 -17.47
CA SER A 555 30.17 8.38 -17.79
C SER A 555 30.13 9.65 -16.92
N GLY A 556 31.04 9.78 -15.96
CA GLY A 556 31.14 10.97 -15.10
C GLY A 556 30.06 11.07 -14.02
N TYR A 557 29.37 9.97 -13.71
CA TYR A 557 28.39 9.89 -12.63
C TYR A 557 29.06 9.58 -11.29
N ARG A 558 28.51 10.11 -10.20
CA ARG A 558 29.01 9.91 -8.82
C ARG A 558 28.23 8.86 -8.06
N GLY A 559 27.03 8.52 -8.51
CA GLY A 559 26.28 7.37 -8.04
C GLY A 559 25.18 6.93 -8.99
N MET A 560 24.60 5.77 -8.71
CA MET A 560 23.36 5.30 -9.33
C MET A 560 22.47 4.56 -8.34
N VAL A 561 21.20 4.46 -8.70
CA VAL A 561 20.30 3.42 -8.20
C VAL A 561 19.74 2.64 -9.38
N ALA A 562 19.74 1.32 -9.28
CA ALA A 562 19.23 0.44 -10.31
C ALA A 562 18.21 -0.53 -9.69
N ALA A 563 17.10 -0.73 -10.38
CA ALA A 563 16.03 -1.64 -9.97
C ALA A 563 15.49 -2.37 -11.19
N GLY A 564 15.28 -3.68 -11.08
CA GLY A 564 14.82 -4.50 -12.19
C GLY A 564 13.82 -5.56 -11.77
N GLY A 565 13.31 -6.27 -12.77
CA GLY A 565 12.34 -7.35 -12.60
C GLY A 565 12.06 -8.07 -13.90
N GLN A 566 11.25 -9.13 -13.81
CA GLN A 566 10.90 -9.95 -14.96
C GLN A 566 9.39 -10.05 -15.10
N ASN A 567 8.92 -10.05 -16.34
CA ASN A 567 7.58 -10.47 -16.71
C ASN A 567 7.68 -11.53 -17.83
N VAL A 568 6.53 -11.99 -18.35
CA VAL A 568 6.51 -13.00 -19.42
C VAL A 568 7.19 -12.55 -20.71
N ALA A 569 7.37 -11.25 -20.93
CA ALA A 569 8.05 -10.70 -22.10
C ALA A 569 9.58 -10.64 -21.94
N GLY A 570 10.13 -10.71 -20.73
CA GLY A 570 11.59 -10.69 -20.49
C GLY A 570 11.99 -9.97 -19.20
N GLY A 571 13.29 -9.72 -19.08
CA GLY A 571 13.87 -8.95 -17.98
C GLY A 571 13.95 -7.46 -18.30
N TRP A 572 13.76 -6.63 -17.29
CA TRP A 572 13.79 -5.17 -17.39
C TRP A 572 14.64 -4.58 -16.28
N LEU A 573 15.29 -3.46 -16.58
CA LEU A 573 16.09 -2.69 -15.64
C LEU A 573 15.82 -1.20 -15.83
N VAL A 574 15.65 -0.50 -14.71
CA VAL A 574 15.58 0.97 -14.65
C VAL A 574 16.76 1.46 -13.82
N GLU A 575 17.50 2.42 -14.36
CA GLU A 575 18.69 3.00 -13.75
C GLU A 575 18.52 4.52 -13.63
N LEU A 576 18.82 5.09 -12.48
CA LEU A 576 18.87 6.54 -12.25
C LEU A 576 20.28 6.93 -11.83
N PHE A 577 20.80 8.01 -12.41
CA PHE A 577 22.16 8.48 -12.19
C PHE A 577 22.21 9.77 -11.37
N ALA A 578 23.24 9.90 -10.53
CA ALA A 578 23.46 11.04 -9.63
C ALA A 578 24.85 11.65 -9.81
N ASP A 579 24.95 12.95 -9.51
CA ASP A 579 26.20 13.68 -9.33
C ASP A 579 26.42 14.02 -7.83
N ASP A 580 27.36 14.91 -7.52
CA ASP A 580 27.64 15.31 -6.12
C ASP A 580 26.53 16.19 -5.50
N ALA A 581 25.64 16.78 -6.31
CA ALA A 581 24.49 17.55 -5.85
C ALA A 581 23.27 16.65 -5.54
N THR A 582 23.21 15.48 -6.16
CA THR A 582 22.14 14.48 -5.99
C THR A 582 22.49 13.46 -4.88
N LEU A 583 22.10 13.69 -3.60
CA LEU A 583 22.41 12.79 -2.46
C LEU A 583 21.16 12.50 -1.58
N PRO A 584 20.93 11.28 -1.03
CA PRO A 584 21.55 9.98 -1.31
C PRO A 584 20.55 8.96 -1.93
N LEU A 585 20.82 8.49 -3.16
CA LEU A 585 20.01 7.48 -3.87
C LEU A 585 19.98 6.09 -3.19
N GLY A 586 20.86 5.82 -2.23
CA GLY A 586 20.92 4.52 -1.55
C GLY A 586 19.65 4.17 -0.75
N GLN A 587 18.95 5.18 -0.23
CA GLN A 587 17.75 4.98 0.58
C GLN A 587 16.51 4.64 -0.27
N VAL A 588 16.56 4.87 -1.58
CA VAL A 588 15.42 4.68 -2.50
C VAL A 588 15.52 3.41 -3.34
N ALA A 589 16.58 2.62 -3.24
CA ALA A 589 16.74 1.37 -3.99
C ALA A 589 15.60 0.38 -3.76
N SER A 590 15.13 0.26 -2.51
CA SER A 590 13.99 -0.61 -2.18
C SER A 590 12.67 -0.07 -2.74
N ALA A 591 12.48 1.25 -2.75
CA ALA A 591 11.29 1.87 -3.33
C ALA A 591 11.27 1.79 -4.86
N MET A 592 12.41 2.05 -5.51
CA MET A 592 12.58 1.86 -6.95
C MET A 592 12.27 0.42 -7.37
N ARG A 593 12.71 -0.58 -6.59
CA ARG A 593 12.35 -1.99 -6.82
C ARG A 593 10.85 -2.22 -6.76
N ALA A 594 10.18 -1.69 -5.74
CA ALA A 594 8.73 -1.82 -5.60
C ALA A 594 7.99 -1.18 -6.78
N LEU A 595 8.41 0.02 -7.18
CA LEU A 595 7.82 0.75 -8.31
C LEU A 595 8.01 0.05 -9.65
N VAL A 596 9.21 -0.45 -9.92
CA VAL A 596 9.48 -1.27 -11.11
C VAL A 596 8.63 -2.55 -11.08
N ALA A 597 8.49 -3.20 -9.93
CA ALA A 597 7.62 -4.37 -9.80
C ALA A 597 6.15 -4.04 -10.13
N VAL A 598 5.62 -2.92 -9.62
CA VAL A 598 4.25 -2.46 -9.95
C VAL A 598 4.10 -2.19 -11.44
N ALA A 599 5.05 -1.48 -12.06
CA ALA A 599 5.01 -1.22 -13.50
C ALA A 599 5.08 -2.52 -14.35
N LEU A 600 5.79 -3.54 -13.87
CA LEU A 600 5.87 -4.85 -14.54
C LEU A 600 4.63 -5.72 -14.34
N SER A 601 3.78 -5.44 -13.35
CA SER A 601 2.54 -6.20 -13.07
C SER A 601 1.40 -5.94 -14.07
N GLY A 602 1.48 -4.87 -14.87
CA GLY A 602 0.50 -4.61 -15.95
C GLY A 602 0.70 -5.52 -17.18
N PRO A 603 -0.07 -5.32 -18.27
CA PRO A 603 0.05 -6.09 -19.50
C PRO A 603 1.50 -6.14 -20.00
N ALA A 604 2.01 -7.36 -20.19
CA ALA A 604 3.40 -7.61 -20.57
C ALA A 604 3.59 -7.49 -22.08
N SER A 605 4.59 -6.73 -22.51
CA SER A 605 4.94 -6.53 -23.90
C SER A 605 6.46 -6.40 -24.06
N PRO A 606 7.06 -6.92 -25.14
CA PRO A 606 8.44 -6.60 -25.48
C PRO A 606 8.56 -5.12 -25.91
N PRO A 607 9.77 -4.54 -25.90
CA PRO A 607 9.98 -3.21 -26.46
C PRO A 607 9.61 -3.18 -27.96
N PRO A 608 9.10 -2.05 -28.48
CA PRO A 608 8.84 -1.90 -29.92
C PRO A 608 10.13 -2.12 -30.73
N SER A 609 9.98 -2.72 -31.90
CA SER A 609 11.08 -3.11 -32.80
C SER A 609 11.82 -1.94 -33.41
#